data_AF-A0AAQ3PEJ2-F1
#
_entry.id   AF-A0AAQ3PEJ2-F1
#
_cell.length_a   1.000
_cell.length_b   1.000
_cell.length_c   1.000
_cell.angle_alpha   90.00
_cell.angle_beta   90.00
_cell.angle_gamma   90.00
#
_symmetry.space_group_name_H-M   'P 1'
#
loop_
_entity.id
_entity.type
_entity.pdbx_description
1 polymer ?
#
loop_
_entity_poly.entity_id
_entity_poly.type
_entity_poly.pdbx_seq_one_letter_code
_entity_poly.pdbx_strand_id
1 'polypeptide(L)'
;MMEYYAYRIQLRLNQSMVILMSGKLFLQFIVDAAASIEQWRLNWYRMHQGTLRTELYSGLQDALDNGDTRTDQIGKIIILPSSYTGSPRNKHQYYQDAMAICRWAGYPDLFLTFTCNPKWPEIQYMLDEIPGQKPEDRPDVCNRVFHIKLHQLINEDIKKNKCFGRTIAVVYTIEFQKRGLLHAHILIFLHPDERDPSPSNIDNIISAEIPDKDNDLEGYMAVENFMMHGPCGEANHRSPCMIDGKCSKHFPKMFSHETTVDEEGYPIYRRRDDGRIVEKDKVNLDNRYVVPYNRDLIVKYQAHINVEWCNKSRSIKYLFKYIHKGDDKAIAKLTATDKNDEIQMYLDARYLSAGEASWRIFGFELQHREPSVQRLQFHLENEQMVVFPDSSDLEKIVYRPGIEKSIFTEWMTVNRLHKDARDLTYAEFPTKWAWHAKEKEWRPRRGGKRSIGRIYYAHPASGDRTSLIIWDEAPMTNKHCFEALDKSLRDILRSTDDKSENKPFGGMTVAMGGLSLSKLEFDLSYYHHFQEY
;
A
#
# COMPACT_ATOMS: atom_id res chain seq x y z
N MET A 1 12.67 22.55 10.30
CA MET A 1 12.94 21.60 11.41
C MET A 1 13.47 20.26 10.90
N MET A 2 12.77 19.59 9.98
CA MET A 2 13.20 18.30 9.41
C MET A 2 14.60 18.34 8.79
N GLU A 3 14.87 19.27 7.87
CA GLU A 3 16.19 19.43 7.23
C GLU A 3 17.32 19.71 8.23
N TYR A 4 17.03 20.47 9.29
CA TYR A 4 17.98 20.75 10.35
C TYR A 4 18.37 19.47 11.09
N TYR A 5 17.40 18.65 11.52
CA TYR A 5 17.74 17.39 12.21
C TYR A 5 18.39 16.39 11.25
N ALA A 6 17.93 16.29 10.00
CA ALA A 6 18.56 15.47 8.97
C ALA A 6 20.02 15.85 8.74
N TYR A 7 20.33 17.16 8.80
CA TYR A 7 21.69 17.67 8.73
C TYR A 7 22.53 17.23 9.94
N ARG A 8 21.96 17.29 11.15
CA ARG A 8 22.66 17.06 12.44
C ARG A 8 22.96 15.60 12.75
N ILE A 9 22.16 14.67 12.22
CA ILE A 9 22.34 13.22 12.45
C ILE A 9 23.30 12.56 11.46
N GLN A 10 23.97 13.36 10.61
CA GLN A 10 24.93 12.85 9.62
C GLN A 10 26.38 13.04 10.09
N LEU A 11 27.22 12.07 9.79
CA LEU A 11 28.67 12.16 10.00
C LEU A 11 29.27 13.29 9.14
N ARG A 12 30.06 14.15 9.79
CA ARG A 12 30.79 15.25 9.15
C ARG A 12 32.16 15.37 9.83
N LEU A 13 33.22 15.26 9.05
CA LEU A 13 34.61 15.23 9.55
C LEU A 13 35.00 16.49 10.33
N ASN A 14 34.39 17.64 10.02
CA ASN A 14 34.73 18.94 10.62
C ASN A 14 33.74 19.38 11.72
N GLN A 15 32.99 18.46 12.32
CA GLN A 15 32.01 18.78 13.37
C GLN A 15 32.11 17.82 14.56
N SER A 16 31.61 18.28 15.71
CA SER A 16 31.54 17.45 16.91
C SER A 16 30.73 16.17 16.65
N MET A 17 31.35 15.03 16.92
CA MET A 17 30.74 13.71 16.78
C MET A 17 30.01 13.27 18.06
N VAL A 18 29.95 14.11 19.09
CA VAL A 18 29.37 13.77 20.41
C VAL A 18 27.98 13.18 20.28
N ILE A 19 27.12 13.77 19.46
CA ILE A 19 25.76 13.28 19.22
C ILE A 19 25.78 11.85 18.67
N LEU A 20 26.60 11.56 17.66
CA LEU A 20 26.68 10.26 17.00
C LEU A 20 27.32 9.19 17.90
N MET A 21 28.25 9.60 18.75
CA MET A 21 28.96 8.71 19.68
C MET A 21 28.14 8.32 20.91
N SER A 22 26.98 8.94 21.12
CA SER A 22 26.22 8.81 22.36
C SER A 22 25.32 7.56 22.44
N GLY A 23 25.40 6.63 21.47
CA GLY A 23 24.72 5.33 21.50
C GLY A 23 23.22 5.42 21.79
N LYS A 24 22.74 4.84 22.90
CA LYS A 24 21.32 4.92 23.28
C LYS A 24 20.78 6.35 23.42
N LEU A 25 21.60 7.32 23.84
CA LEU A 25 21.17 8.73 23.92
C LEU A 25 21.01 9.33 22.51
N PHE A 26 21.77 8.86 21.52
CA PHE A 26 21.56 9.23 20.12
C PHE A 26 20.22 8.69 19.60
N LEU A 27 19.88 7.44 19.92
CA LEU A 27 18.59 6.86 19.57
C LEU A 27 17.44 7.68 20.16
N GLN A 28 17.54 8.07 21.44
CA GLN A 28 16.57 8.95 22.09
C GLN A 28 16.50 10.31 21.40
N PHE A 29 17.64 10.94 21.10
CA PHE A 29 17.70 12.23 20.40
C PHE A 29 16.98 12.18 19.04
N ILE A 30 17.16 11.11 18.25
CA ILE A 30 16.46 10.95 16.97
C ILE A 30 14.95 10.82 17.19
N VAL A 31 14.52 10.02 18.16
CA VAL A 31 13.09 9.83 18.47
C VAL A 31 12.45 11.14 18.91
N ASP A 32 13.09 11.88 19.82
CA ASP A 32 12.62 13.18 20.31
C ASP A 32 12.57 14.23 19.19
N ALA A 33 13.57 14.23 18.31
CA ALA A 33 13.60 15.09 17.13
C ALA A 33 12.45 14.79 16.17
N ALA A 34 12.21 13.51 15.86
CA ALA A 34 11.13 13.08 14.99
C ALA A 34 9.76 13.39 15.62
N ALA A 35 9.58 13.13 16.91
CA ALA A 35 8.37 13.47 17.66
C ALA A 35 8.13 14.99 17.65
N SER A 36 9.18 15.81 17.80
CA SER A 36 9.08 17.27 17.74
C SER A 36 8.67 17.77 16.35
N ILE A 37 9.29 17.23 15.29
CA ILE A 37 8.91 17.52 13.89
C ILE A 37 7.44 17.14 13.66
N GLU A 38 7.05 15.97 14.15
CA GLU A 38 5.71 15.43 13.98
C GLU A 38 4.67 16.25 14.73
N GLN A 39 4.91 16.58 15.99
CA GLN A 39 4.06 17.43 16.81
C GLN A 39 3.92 18.82 16.19
N TRP A 40 4.99 19.39 15.63
CA TRP A 40 4.91 20.69 14.96
C TRP A 40 4.00 20.64 13.73
N ARG A 41 4.09 19.58 12.92
CA ARG A 41 3.17 19.36 11.78
C ARG A 41 1.74 19.16 12.25
N LEU A 42 1.51 18.34 13.27
CA LEU A 42 0.18 18.11 13.84
C LEU A 42 -0.42 19.38 14.43
N ASN A 43 0.37 20.20 15.13
CA ASN A 43 -0.05 21.51 15.62
C ASN A 43 -0.45 22.42 14.46
N TRP A 44 0.29 22.41 13.35
CA TRP A 44 -0.12 23.12 12.16
C TRP A 44 -1.50 22.66 11.68
N TYR A 45 -1.73 21.35 11.52
CA TYR A 45 -3.05 20.84 11.13
C TYR A 45 -4.14 21.22 12.13
N ARG A 46 -3.87 21.13 13.44
CA ARG A 46 -4.80 21.50 14.51
C ARG A 46 -5.18 22.98 14.46
N MET A 47 -4.21 23.87 14.22
CA MET A 47 -4.42 25.32 14.16
C MET A 47 -4.96 25.81 12.79
N HIS A 48 -4.88 24.97 11.75
CA HIS A 48 -5.29 25.32 10.38
C HIS A 48 -6.44 24.44 9.88
N GLN A 49 -7.28 23.91 10.78
CA GLN A 49 -8.50 23.18 10.40
C GLN A 49 -9.40 24.01 9.48
N GLY A 50 -9.41 25.33 9.66
CA GLY A 50 -10.12 26.27 8.79
C GLY A 50 -9.63 26.30 7.33
N THR A 51 -8.34 26.08 7.08
CA THR A 51 -7.76 25.99 5.71
C THR A 51 -8.04 24.63 5.07
N LEU A 52 -8.43 23.63 5.86
CA LEU A 52 -8.71 22.26 5.43
C LEU A 52 -10.21 22.02 5.22
N ARG A 53 -11.04 23.05 5.41
CA ARG A 53 -12.47 22.98 5.16
C ARG A 53 -12.73 22.80 3.66
N THR A 54 -13.61 21.86 3.38
CA THR A 54 -14.15 21.60 2.05
C THR A 54 -15.65 21.75 2.14
N GLU A 55 -16.22 22.61 1.32
CA GLU A 55 -17.68 22.69 1.14
C GLU A 55 -18.03 22.49 -0.33
N LEU A 56 -19.26 22.05 -0.61
CA LEU A 56 -19.78 22.02 -1.97
C LEU A 56 -20.02 23.45 -2.47
N TYR A 57 -19.66 23.73 -3.73
CA TYR A 57 -19.83 25.07 -4.32
C TYR A 57 -21.29 25.54 -4.30
N SER A 58 -22.24 24.65 -4.54
CA SER A 58 -23.69 24.90 -4.40
C SER A 58 -24.07 25.36 -2.99
N GLY A 59 -23.54 24.70 -1.95
CA GLY A 59 -23.76 25.11 -0.56
C GLY A 59 -23.18 26.49 -0.22
N LEU A 60 -22.09 26.90 -0.89
CA LEU A 60 -21.55 28.26 -0.76
C LEU A 60 -22.40 29.31 -1.47
N GLN A 61 -22.95 28.96 -2.64
CA GLN A 61 -23.87 29.83 -3.38
C GLN A 61 -25.16 30.07 -2.59
N ASP A 62 -25.74 29.00 -2.04
CA ASP A 62 -26.94 29.08 -1.20
C ASP A 62 -26.69 29.91 0.06
N ALA A 63 -25.53 29.75 0.72
CA ALA A 63 -25.17 30.55 1.89
C ALA A 63 -25.04 32.04 1.54
N LEU A 64 -24.41 32.36 0.40
CA LEU A 64 -24.29 33.73 -0.08
C LEU A 64 -25.66 34.33 -0.43
N ASP A 65 -26.53 33.57 -1.09
CA ASP A 65 -27.87 33.99 -1.48
C ASP A 65 -28.79 34.20 -0.26
N ASN A 66 -28.54 33.48 0.85
CA ASN A 66 -29.20 33.67 2.15
C ASN A 66 -28.62 34.83 2.98
N GLY A 67 -27.60 35.54 2.48
CA GLY A 67 -27.00 36.70 3.14
C GLY A 67 -25.94 36.36 4.19
N ASP A 68 -25.45 35.13 4.24
CA ASP A 68 -24.34 34.75 5.11
C ASP A 68 -23.01 35.29 4.56
N THR A 69 -22.25 35.95 5.43
CA THR A 69 -20.97 36.58 5.06
C THR A 69 -19.76 35.91 5.74
N ARG A 70 -19.99 34.95 6.65
CA ARG A 70 -18.94 34.26 7.42
C ARG A 70 -19.23 32.77 7.61
N THR A 71 -18.17 31.97 7.59
CA THR A 71 -18.23 30.49 7.57
C THR A 71 -18.07 29.85 8.94
N ASP A 72 -18.15 30.61 10.04
CA ASP A 72 -17.65 30.21 11.36
C ASP A 72 -18.61 29.37 12.23
N GLN A 73 -19.77 28.95 11.73
CA GLN A 73 -20.83 28.33 12.56
C GLN A 73 -21.03 26.80 12.42
N ILE A 74 -20.10 26.04 11.81
CA ILE A 74 -20.25 24.58 11.62
C ILE A 74 -19.23 23.77 12.44
N GLY A 75 -19.69 22.65 13.04
CA GLY A 75 -19.08 21.87 14.13
C GLY A 75 -17.58 21.54 14.05
N LYS A 76 -16.92 21.50 15.23
CA LYS A 76 -15.48 21.28 15.39
C LYS A 76 -15.13 19.78 15.48
N ILE A 77 -14.93 19.14 14.32
CA ILE A 77 -14.19 17.86 14.24
C ILE A 77 -12.75 18.20 13.83
N ILE A 78 -11.76 17.78 14.61
CA ILE A 78 -10.34 17.92 14.23
C ILE A 78 -9.98 16.74 13.34
N ILE A 79 -9.80 17.00 12.05
CA ILE A 79 -9.56 15.99 11.02
C ILE A 79 -8.07 15.93 10.68
N LEU A 80 -7.53 14.72 10.60
CA LEU A 80 -6.21 14.44 10.04
C LEU A 80 -6.36 14.05 8.55
N PRO A 81 -5.85 14.88 7.61
CA PRO A 81 -6.10 14.69 6.20
C PRO A 81 -5.32 13.50 5.62
N SER A 82 -5.71 13.06 4.41
CA SER A 82 -5.01 12.00 3.68
C SER A 82 -3.59 12.38 3.22
N SER A 83 -3.24 13.66 3.24
CA SER A 83 -1.89 14.16 2.93
C SER A 83 -0.91 13.92 4.08
N TYR A 84 -1.41 13.58 5.27
CA TYR A 84 -0.57 13.24 6.41
C TYR A 84 -0.21 11.76 6.42
N THR A 85 1.07 11.44 6.27
CA THR A 85 1.57 10.05 6.24
C THR A 85 1.18 9.29 7.50
N GLY A 86 0.51 8.15 7.34
CA GLY A 86 0.08 7.30 8.45
C GLY A 86 -1.31 7.61 9.02
N SER A 87 -1.98 8.68 8.56
CA SER A 87 -3.39 8.93 8.95
C SER A 87 -4.32 7.82 8.44
N PRO A 88 -5.47 7.57 9.08
CA PRO A 88 -6.44 6.58 8.60
C PRO A 88 -6.84 6.80 7.14
N ARG A 89 -7.09 8.06 6.76
CA ARG A 89 -7.39 8.43 5.37
C ARG A 89 -6.21 8.20 4.45
N ASN A 90 -4.99 8.49 4.89
CA ASN A 90 -3.78 8.22 4.10
C ASN A 90 -3.65 6.74 3.76
N LYS A 91 -3.74 5.86 4.79
CA LYS A 91 -3.70 4.40 4.61
C LYS A 91 -4.80 3.89 3.69
N HIS A 92 -6.03 4.39 3.88
CA HIS A 92 -7.16 4.03 3.02
C HIS A 92 -6.95 4.45 1.55
N GLN A 93 -6.43 5.66 1.32
CA GLN A 93 -6.17 6.16 -0.03
C GLN A 93 -5.05 5.35 -0.72
N TYR A 94 -4.01 4.94 0.01
CA TYR A 94 -2.97 4.06 -0.54
C TYR A 94 -3.50 2.68 -0.89
N TYR A 95 -4.39 2.13 -0.07
CA TYR A 95 -5.04 0.86 -0.38
C TYR A 95 -5.88 0.97 -1.66
N GLN A 96 -6.72 2.00 -1.75
CA GLN A 96 -7.51 2.23 -2.95
C GLN A 96 -6.64 2.49 -4.19
N ASP A 97 -5.53 3.22 -4.05
CA ASP A 97 -4.57 3.42 -5.14
C ASP A 97 -3.95 2.07 -5.58
N ALA A 98 -3.58 1.20 -4.66
CA ALA A 98 -3.05 -0.13 -4.99
C ALA A 98 -4.11 -1.04 -5.64
N MET A 99 -5.37 -0.94 -5.23
CA MET A 99 -6.48 -1.64 -5.89
C MET A 99 -6.73 -1.12 -7.30
N ALA A 100 -6.57 0.18 -7.56
CA ALA A 100 -6.64 0.72 -8.91
C ALA A 100 -5.51 0.20 -9.79
N ILE A 101 -4.29 0.05 -9.24
CA ILE A 101 -3.20 -0.63 -9.94
C ILE A 101 -3.56 -2.08 -10.24
N CYS A 102 -4.18 -2.81 -9.30
CA CYS A 102 -4.62 -4.19 -9.55
C CYS A 102 -5.70 -4.27 -10.63
N ARG A 103 -6.63 -3.31 -10.68
CA ARG A 103 -7.62 -3.24 -11.76
C ARG A 103 -6.97 -2.99 -13.12
N TRP A 104 -5.92 -2.18 -13.16
CA TRP A 104 -5.22 -1.81 -14.40
C TRP A 104 -4.23 -2.89 -14.88
N ALA A 105 -3.40 -3.42 -13.98
CA ALA A 105 -2.34 -4.38 -14.29
C ALA A 105 -2.76 -5.86 -14.14
N GLY A 106 -3.91 -6.12 -13.51
CA GLY A 106 -4.27 -7.44 -13.01
C GLY A 106 -3.68 -7.70 -11.62
N TYR A 107 -3.66 -8.97 -11.20
CA TYR A 107 -3.09 -9.36 -9.91
C TYR A 107 -1.55 -9.34 -9.93
N PRO A 108 -0.87 -9.01 -8.82
CA PRO A 108 0.58 -9.11 -8.75
C PRO A 108 1.01 -10.56 -8.91
N ASP A 109 2.15 -10.75 -9.58
CA ASP A 109 2.69 -12.05 -9.95
C ASP A 109 3.75 -12.53 -8.97
N LEU A 110 4.49 -11.59 -8.34
CA LEU A 110 5.52 -11.90 -7.36
C LEU A 110 5.33 -11.08 -6.08
N PHE A 111 5.59 -11.72 -4.96
CA PHE A 111 5.79 -11.10 -3.67
C PHE A 111 7.23 -11.27 -3.24
N LEU A 112 7.90 -10.14 -3.04
CA LEU A 112 9.29 -10.10 -2.63
C LEU A 112 9.38 -9.39 -1.28
N THR A 113 10.17 -9.93 -0.36
CA THR A 113 10.54 -9.22 0.86
C THR A 113 12.02 -8.98 0.90
N PHE A 114 12.45 -7.77 1.26
CA PHE A 114 13.87 -7.42 1.37
C PHE A 114 14.18 -6.90 2.78
N THR A 115 15.05 -7.60 3.50
CA THR A 115 15.49 -7.20 4.85
C THR A 115 16.87 -6.56 4.81
N CYS A 116 17.05 -5.45 5.52
CA CYS A 116 18.35 -4.79 5.70
C CYS A 116 19.37 -5.75 6.32
N ASN A 117 20.57 -5.83 5.73
CA ASN A 117 21.70 -6.53 6.33
C ASN A 117 22.63 -5.52 7.03
N PRO A 118 22.74 -5.54 8.37
CA PRO A 118 23.62 -4.63 9.10
C PRO A 118 25.11 -4.86 8.82
N LYS A 119 25.48 -6.03 8.26
CA LYS A 119 26.86 -6.39 7.90
C LYS A 119 27.30 -5.88 6.53
N TRP A 120 26.48 -5.08 5.83
CA TRP A 120 26.88 -4.52 4.55
C TRP A 120 28.17 -3.69 4.65
N PRO A 121 29.10 -3.82 3.69
CA PRO A 121 30.37 -3.09 3.73
C PRO A 121 30.20 -1.58 3.88
N GLU A 122 29.17 -0.99 3.25
CA GLU A 122 28.90 0.44 3.35
C GLU A 122 28.46 0.86 4.76
N ILE A 123 27.77 -0.03 5.49
CA ILE A 123 27.42 0.19 6.89
C ILE A 123 28.67 0.04 7.74
N GLN A 124 29.41 -1.07 7.59
CA GLN A 124 30.61 -1.34 8.39
C GLN A 124 31.65 -0.24 8.23
N TYR A 125 31.92 0.20 6.99
CA TYR A 125 32.79 1.33 6.69
C TYR A 125 32.40 2.59 7.46
N MET A 126 31.11 2.95 7.48
CA MET A 126 30.62 4.13 8.21
C MET A 126 30.66 3.96 9.74
N LEU A 127 30.64 2.72 10.24
CA LEU A 127 30.81 2.43 11.67
C LEU A 127 32.28 2.52 12.07
N ASP A 128 33.20 2.03 11.22
CA ASP A 128 34.65 2.02 11.49
C ASP A 128 35.24 3.44 11.59
N GLU A 129 34.62 4.44 10.94
CA GLU A 129 34.97 5.86 11.09
C GLU A 129 34.83 6.38 12.54
N ILE A 130 34.01 5.73 13.37
CA ILE A 130 33.85 6.06 14.79
C ILE A 130 34.03 4.78 15.61
N PRO A 131 35.16 4.61 16.32
CA PRO A 131 35.45 3.40 17.08
C PRO A 131 34.32 3.03 18.07
N GLY A 132 33.98 1.74 18.10
CA GLY A 132 33.03 1.17 19.06
C GLY A 132 31.54 1.31 18.71
N GLN A 133 31.21 1.84 17.53
CA GLN A 133 29.83 1.90 17.05
C GLN A 133 29.26 0.53 16.68
N LYS A 134 27.94 0.37 16.88
CA LYS A 134 27.19 -0.82 16.44
C LYS A 134 26.09 -0.43 15.46
N PRO A 135 25.68 -1.33 14.54
CA PRO A 135 24.57 -1.05 13.62
C PRO A 135 23.27 -0.63 14.33
N GLU A 136 22.98 -1.25 15.48
CA GLU A 136 21.80 -0.96 16.31
C GLU A 136 21.79 0.47 16.88
N ASP A 137 22.98 1.05 17.08
CA ASP A 137 23.14 2.42 17.57
C ASP A 137 23.13 3.44 16.43
N ARG A 138 23.18 3.00 15.16
CA ARG A 138 23.30 3.86 13.97
C ARG A 138 22.21 3.61 12.92
N PRO A 139 20.92 3.81 13.29
CA PRO A 139 19.81 3.66 12.36
C PRO A 139 19.88 4.67 11.21
N ASP A 140 20.52 5.84 11.41
CA ASP A 140 20.74 6.83 10.36
C ASP A 140 21.55 6.27 9.18
N VAL A 141 22.56 5.45 9.45
CA VAL A 141 23.39 4.79 8.44
C VAL A 141 22.63 3.62 7.82
N CYS A 142 22.07 2.74 8.65
CA CYS A 142 21.35 1.55 8.18
C CYS A 142 20.20 1.93 7.24
N ASN A 143 19.40 2.94 7.60
CA ASN A 143 18.30 3.43 6.79
C ASN A 143 18.75 3.95 5.43
N ARG A 144 19.82 4.74 5.38
CA ARG A 144 20.33 5.32 4.14
C ARG A 144 20.86 4.24 3.20
N VAL A 145 21.66 3.31 3.71
CA VAL A 145 22.19 2.21 2.91
C VAL A 145 21.06 1.30 2.42
N PHE A 146 20.10 0.96 3.28
CA PHE A 146 18.92 0.19 2.89
C PHE A 146 18.10 0.91 1.81
N HIS A 147 17.84 2.20 1.97
CA HIS A 147 17.11 3.01 0.98
C HIS A 147 17.81 3.01 -0.40
N ILE A 148 19.13 3.17 -0.43
CA ILE A 148 19.93 3.10 -1.66
C ILE A 148 19.82 1.73 -2.31
N LYS A 149 20.02 0.64 -1.55
CA LYS A 149 19.95 -0.72 -2.09
C LYS A 149 18.53 -1.10 -2.53
N LEU A 150 17.50 -0.65 -1.83
CA LEU A 150 16.11 -0.81 -2.26
C LEU A 150 15.85 -0.07 -3.59
N HIS A 151 16.33 1.16 -3.72
CA HIS A 151 16.23 1.89 -4.98
C HIS A 151 16.93 1.18 -6.13
N GLN A 152 18.10 0.60 -5.88
CA GLN A 152 18.83 -0.19 -6.87
C GLN A 152 18.05 -1.46 -7.27
N LEU A 153 17.50 -2.18 -6.29
CA LEU A 153 16.70 -3.39 -6.51
C LEU A 153 15.49 -3.10 -7.41
N ILE A 154 14.73 -2.05 -7.10
CA ILE A 154 13.52 -1.70 -7.85
C ILE A 154 13.87 -1.19 -9.25
N ASN A 155 14.79 -0.22 -9.36
CA ASN A 155 14.98 0.51 -10.62
C ASN A 155 15.94 -0.17 -11.57
N GLU A 156 17.06 -0.71 -11.07
CA GLU A 156 18.06 -1.34 -11.91
C GLU A 156 17.75 -2.82 -12.12
N ASP A 157 17.51 -3.59 -11.07
CA ASP A 157 17.40 -5.06 -11.23
C ASP A 157 16.03 -5.50 -11.73
N ILE A 158 14.95 -5.07 -11.06
CA ILE A 158 13.59 -5.49 -11.40
C ILE A 158 13.10 -4.83 -12.70
N LYS A 159 13.26 -3.51 -12.82
CA LYS A 159 12.66 -2.78 -13.95
C LYS A 159 13.54 -2.72 -15.19
N LYS A 160 14.83 -2.40 -15.04
CA LYS A 160 15.73 -2.18 -16.17
C LYS A 160 16.38 -3.48 -16.66
N ASN A 161 16.96 -4.26 -15.75
CA ASN A 161 17.57 -5.55 -16.06
C ASN A 161 16.53 -6.68 -16.20
N LYS A 162 15.28 -6.43 -15.80
CA LYS A 162 14.15 -7.35 -15.94
C LYS A 162 14.45 -8.72 -15.33
N CYS A 163 14.98 -8.75 -14.10
CA CYS A 163 15.38 -10.00 -13.45
C CYS A 163 14.25 -11.05 -13.35
N PHE A 164 12.99 -10.61 -13.39
CA PHE A 164 11.80 -11.46 -13.40
C PHE A 164 11.00 -11.39 -14.71
N GLY A 165 11.47 -10.64 -15.71
CA GLY A 165 10.70 -10.23 -16.89
C GLY A 165 10.26 -8.76 -16.84
N ARG A 166 9.56 -8.31 -17.88
CA ARG A 166 9.10 -6.92 -18.04
C ARG A 166 8.08 -6.56 -16.97
N THR A 167 8.51 -5.71 -16.03
CA THR A 167 7.65 -5.19 -14.97
C THR A 167 6.81 -4.00 -15.45
N ILE A 168 5.50 -4.03 -15.24
CA ILE A 168 4.55 -2.96 -15.60
C ILE A 168 4.07 -2.13 -14.41
N ALA A 169 4.09 -2.70 -13.20
CA ALA A 169 3.79 -2.00 -11.97
C ALA A 169 4.59 -2.58 -10.79
N VAL A 170 4.84 -1.74 -9.78
CA VAL A 170 5.47 -2.11 -8.51
C VAL A 170 4.75 -1.36 -7.40
N VAL A 171 4.40 -2.06 -6.34
CA VAL A 171 3.88 -1.47 -5.09
C VAL A 171 4.71 -2.00 -3.94
N TYR A 172 5.22 -1.14 -3.07
CA TYR A 172 5.89 -1.61 -1.86
C TYR A 172 5.60 -0.76 -0.64
N THR A 173 5.73 -1.37 0.53
CA THR A 173 5.68 -0.70 1.83
C THR A 173 6.89 -1.07 2.67
N ILE A 174 7.38 -0.10 3.44
CA ILE A 174 8.46 -0.27 4.41
C ILE A 174 7.83 -0.57 5.76
N GLU A 175 8.38 -1.58 6.42
CA GLU A 175 8.04 -2.01 7.77
C GLU A 175 9.29 -1.92 8.66
N PHE A 176 9.14 -1.36 9.86
CA PHE A 176 10.16 -1.36 10.89
C PHE A 176 9.87 -2.52 11.84
N GLN A 177 10.59 -3.63 11.68
CA GLN A 177 10.40 -4.78 12.55
C GLN A 177 10.84 -4.44 13.98
N LYS A 178 10.22 -5.06 15.00
CA LYS A 178 10.57 -4.87 16.43
C LYS A 178 12.05 -5.16 16.76
N ARG A 179 12.76 -5.86 15.89
CA ARG A 179 14.21 -6.14 15.99
C ARG A 179 15.10 -5.05 15.37
N GLY A 180 14.53 -3.93 14.94
CA GLY A 180 15.25 -2.74 14.46
C GLY A 180 15.68 -2.76 12.98
N LEU A 181 15.63 -3.91 12.29
CA LEU A 181 15.98 -3.99 10.88
C LEU A 181 14.82 -3.58 9.97
N LEU A 182 15.14 -2.76 8.98
CA LEU A 182 14.19 -2.34 7.95
C LEU A 182 13.83 -3.51 7.05
N HIS A 183 12.57 -3.53 6.65
CA HIS A 183 12.03 -4.59 5.83
C HIS A 183 11.06 -4.01 4.80
N ALA A 184 11.24 -4.33 3.53
CA ALA A 184 10.33 -3.93 2.47
C ALA A 184 9.46 -5.12 2.07
N HIS A 185 8.16 -4.90 1.94
CA HIS A 185 7.21 -5.82 1.29
C HIS A 185 6.90 -5.27 -0.09
N ILE A 186 7.25 -6.01 -1.13
CA ILE A 186 7.23 -5.56 -2.53
C ILE A 186 6.33 -6.50 -3.33
N LEU A 187 5.43 -5.91 -4.11
CA LEU A 187 4.58 -6.59 -5.08
C LEU A 187 4.98 -6.15 -6.47
N ILE A 188 5.19 -7.12 -7.35
CA ILE A 188 5.65 -6.91 -8.73
C ILE A 188 4.58 -7.44 -9.67
N PHE A 189 4.28 -6.64 -10.69
CA PHE A 189 3.31 -6.97 -11.73
C PHE A 189 4.06 -7.06 -13.05
N LEU A 190 4.07 -8.24 -13.65
CA LEU A 190 4.71 -8.54 -14.92
C LEU A 190 3.77 -8.22 -16.08
N HIS A 191 4.36 -7.97 -17.24
CA HIS A 191 3.58 -7.77 -18.45
C HIS A 191 2.83 -9.06 -18.83
N PRO A 192 1.56 -9.00 -19.27
CA PRO A 192 0.78 -10.19 -19.64
C PRO A 192 1.50 -11.18 -20.56
N ASP A 193 2.17 -10.70 -21.62
CA ASP A 193 2.94 -11.55 -22.56
C ASP A 193 4.11 -12.33 -21.92
N GLU A 194 4.61 -11.89 -20.76
CA GLU A 194 5.76 -12.49 -20.06
C GLU A 194 5.33 -13.12 -18.73
N ARG A 195 4.03 -13.12 -18.43
CA ARG A 195 3.46 -13.78 -17.25
C ARG A 195 3.28 -15.26 -17.57
N ASP A 196 4.24 -16.07 -17.13
CA ASP A 196 4.14 -17.53 -17.23
C ASP A 196 4.26 -18.18 -15.84
N PRO A 197 3.16 -18.68 -15.25
CA PRO A 197 3.18 -19.42 -14.00
C PRO A 197 3.59 -20.90 -14.16
N SER A 198 4.12 -21.32 -15.32
CA SER A 198 4.58 -22.70 -15.50
C SER A 198 5.67 -23.06 -14.48
N PRO A 199 5.67 -24.29 -13.93
CA PRO A 199 6.71 -24.74 -13.02
C PRO A 199 8.14 -24.51 -13.52
N SER A 200 8.38 -24.73 -14.80
CA SER A 200 9.69 -24.50 -15.43
C SER A 200 10.09 -23.04 -15.40
N ASN A 201 9.16 -22.11 -15.66
CA ASN A 201 9.47 -20.69 -15.61
C ASN A 201 9.68 -20.22 -14.17
N ILE A 202 8.87 -20.70 -13.22
CA ILE A 202 9.05 -20.42 -11.79
C ILE A 202 10.44 -20.88 -11.33
N ASP A 203 10.85 -22.09 -11.68
CA ASP A 203 12.16 -22.65 -11.31
C ASP A 203 13.35 -21.86 -11.90
N ASN A 204 13.16 -21.12 -13.00
CA ASN A 204 14.19 -20.26 -13.58
C ASN A 204 14.42 -18.99 -12.75
N ILE A 205 13.41 -18.53 -12.01
CA ILE A 205 13.47 -17.26 -11.27
C ILE A 205 13.48 -17.44 -9.74
N ILE A 206 12.97 -18.56 -9.24
CA ILE A 206 12.83 -18.87 -7.81
C ILE A 206 13.38 -20.28 -7.55
N SER A 207 14.28 -20.38 -6.57
CA SER A 207 14.75 -21.64 -6.02
C SER A 207 14.36 -21.75 -4.55
N ALA A 208 14.14 -22.98 -4.09
CA ALA A 208 13.98 -23.32 -2.68
C ALA A 208 14.93 -24.45 -2.26
N GLU A 209 16.07 -24.57 -2.93
CA GLU A 209 17.09 -25.60 -2.71
C GLU A 209 18.41 -24.96 -2.26
N ILE A 210 19.23 -25.71 -1.53
CA ILE A 210 20.61 -25.38 -1.19
C ILE A 210 21.45 -25.59 -2.46
N PRO A 211 22.14 -24.55 -2.97
CA PRO A 211 23.02 -24.69 -4.12
C PRO A 211 24.16 -25.67 -3.84
N ASP A 212 24.67 -26.27 -4.91
CA ASP A 212 25.79 -27.19 -4.82
C ASP A 212 27.08 -26.44 -4.46
N LYS A 213 27.78 -26.89 -3.41
CA LYS A 213 28.95 -26.18 -2.89
C LYS A 213 30.15 -26.20 -3.84
N ASP A 214 30.28 -27.24 -4.66
CA ASP A 214 31.40 -27.39 -5.59
C ASP A 214 31.18 -26.58 -6.87
N ASN A 215 29.91 -26.43 -7.27
CA ASN A 215 29.55 -25.74 -8.52
C ASN A 215 29.11 -24.27 -8.32
N ASP A 216 28.50 -23.93 -7.17
CA ASP A 216 27.99 -22.60 -6.85
C ASP A 216 28.24 -22.25 -5.38
N LEU A 217 29.52 -22.05 -5.03
CA LEU A 217 29.94 -21.69 -3.68
C LEU A 217 29.30 -20.38 -3.20
N GLU A 218 29.18 -19.38 -4.06
CA GLU A 218 28.58 -18.08 -3.72
C GLU A 218 27.09 -18.22 -3.38
N GLY A 219 26.34 -18.98 -4.19
CA GLY A 219 24.94 -19.29 -3.94
C GLY A 219 24.77 -20.11 -2.65
N TYR A 220 25.61 -21.12 -2.44
CA TYR A 220 25.61 -21.92 -1.21
C TYR A 220 25.80 -21.01 0.01
N MET A 221 26.84 -20.17 0.01
CA MET A 221 27.12 -19.26 1.12
C MET A 221 26.00 -18.24 1.34
N ALA A 222 25.38 -17.72 0.27
CA ALA A 222 24.25 -16.81 0.39
C ALA A 222 23.02 -17.50 1.01
N VAL A 223 22.70 -18.73 0.60
CA VAL A 223 21.58 -19.50 1.16
C VAL A 223 21.82 -19.84 2.62
N GLU A 224 23.02 -20.35 2.95
CA GLU A 224 23.44 -20.68 4.31
C GLU A 224 23.25 -19.48 5.26
N ASN A 225 23.70 -18.30 4.85
CA ASN A 225 23.67 -17.11 5.69
C ASN A 225 22.30 -16.44 5.78
N PHE A 226 21.51 -16.46 4.68
CA PHE A 226 20.36 -15.57 4.55
C PHE A 226 19.03 -16.28 4.31
N MET A 227 19.02 -17.51 3.79
CA MET A 227 17.77 -18.16 3.35
C MET A 227 17.40 -19.41 4.15
N MET A 228 18.21 -19.85 5.12
CA MET A 228 17.84 -20.97 6.00
C MET A 228 16.88 -20.55 7.12
N HIS A 229 15.66 -21.10 7.12
CA HIS A 229 14.72 -20.98 8.22
C HIS A 229 15.10 -21.88 9.39
N GLY A 230 14.96 -21.37 10.62
CA GLY A 230 15.22 -22.17 11.81
C GLY A 230 16.69 -22.31 12.18
N PRO A 231 17.05 -23.25 13.08
CA PRO A 231 16.25 -24.42 13.49
C PRO A 231 14.94 -24.09 14.22
N CYS A 232 13.89 -24.87 13.99
CA CYS A 232 12.58 -24.73 14.64
C CYS A 232 11.82 -26.07 14.58
N GLY A 233 10.61 -26.11 15.12
CA GLY A 233 9.85 -27.36 15.25
C GLY A 233 10.50 -28.25 16.28
N GLU A 234 10.58 -29.56 16.01
CA GLU A 234 11.23 -30.52 16.89
C GLU A 234 12.68 -30.19 17.20
N ALA A 235 13.40 -29.59 16.24
CA ALA A 235 14.78 -29.19 16.43
C ALA A 235 14.95 -28.03 17.44
N ASN A 236 13.96 -27.14 17.55
CA ASN A 236 13.99 -26.04 18.52
C ASN A 236 12.58 -25.48 18.78
N HIS A 237 11.98 -25.92 19.88
CA HIS A 237 10.65 -25.50 20.32
C HIS A 237 10.60 -24.05 20.82
N ARG A 238 11.76 -23.44 21.14
CA ARG A 238 11.87 -22.06 21.65
C ARG A 238 12.05 -21.01 20.56
N SER A 239 12.12 -21.43 19.30
CA SER A 239 12.31 -20.50 18.19
C SER A 239 11.14 -19.50 18.12
N PRO A 240 11.39 -18.21 17.84
CA PRO A 240 10.36 -17.18 17.83
C PRO A 240 9.21 -17.40 16.82
N CYS A 241 9.41 -18.30 15.86
CA CYS A 241 8.37 -18.70 14.91
C CYS A 241 7.40 -19.76 15.47
N MET A 242 7.69 -20.39 16.61
CA MET A 242 6.85 -21.42 17.20
C MET A 242 5.63 -20.80 17.88
N ILE A 243 4.44 -21.24 17.47
CA ILE A 243 3.15 -20.87 18.04
C ILE A 243 2.39 -22.18 18.27
N ASP A 244 1.93 -22.41 19.50
CA ASP A 244 1.18 -23.62 19.89
C ASP A 244 1.88 -24.93 19.48
N GLY A 245 3.21 -24.99 19.67
CA GLY A 245 4.02 -26.17 19.35
C GLY A 245 4.29 -26.40 17.86
N LYS A 246 3.81 -25.53 16.97
CA LYS A 246 4.06 -25.62 15.51
C LYS A 246 4.75 -24.37 14.98
N CYS A 247 5.57 -24.52 13.95
CA CYS A 247 6.14 -23.37 13.27
C CYS A 247 5.02 -22.60 12.54
N SER A 248 4.85 -21.31 12.87
CA SER A 248 3.89 -20.40 12.22
C SER A 248 4.13 -20.18 10.72
N LYS A 249 5.29 -20.59 10.22
CA LYS A 249 5.67 -20.56 8.80
C LYS A 249 5.60 -21.95 8.14
N HIS A 250 5.14 -22.96 8.90
CA HIS A 250 5.00 -24.35 8.48
C HIS A 250 6.31 -24.93 7.94
N PHE A 251 7.39 -24.76 8.70
CA PHE A 251 8.66 -25.45 8.49
C PHE A 251 8.80 -26.62 9.48
N PRO A 252 9.49 -27.71 9.09
CA PRO A 252 10.02 -27.98 7.75
C PRO A 252 8.92 -28.13 6.69
N LYS A 253 9.23 -27.74 5.45
CA LYS A 253 8.36 -28.02 4.28
C LYS A 253 8.48 -29.50 3.90
N MET A 254 7.59 -29.96 3.02
CA MET A 254 7.73 -31.29 2.42
C MET A 254 8.77 -31.24 1.29
N PHE A 255 9.46 -32.36 1.06
CA PHE A 255 10.25 -32.55 -0.16
C PHE A 255 9.32 -32.62 -1.37
N SER A 256 9.81 -32.12 -2.51
CA SER A 256 9.13 -32.18 -3.81
C SER A 256 10.18 -32.28 -4.90
N HIS A 257 10.06 -33.27 -5.79
CA HIS A 257 11.02 -33.47 -6.87
C HIS A 257 10.93 -32.38 -7.95
N GLU A 258 9.77 -31.75 -8.10
CA GLU A 258 9.50 -30.69 -9.06
C GLU A 258 8.62 -29.61 -8.44
N THR A 259 8.59 -28.44 -9.07
CA THR A 259 7.62 -27.41 -8.72
C THR A 259 6.25 -27.80 -9.26
N THR A 260 5.21 -27.66 -8.45
CA THR A 260 3.82 -27.85 -8.90
C THR A 260 3.00 -26.64 -8.52
N VAL A 261 1.95 -26.37 -9.29
CA VAL A 261 0.98 -25.31 -8.99
C VAL A 261 -0.35 -25.99 -8.75
N ASP A 262 -0.92 -25.82 -7.56
CA ASP A 262 -2.20 -26.44 -7.23
C ASP A 262 -3.38 -25.75 -7.95
N GLU A 263 -4.59 -26.31 -7.78
CA GLU A 263 -5.82 -25.79 -8.40
C GLU A 263 -6.15 -24.36 -7.95
N GLU A 264 -5.66 -23.93 -6.78
CA GLU A 264 -5.82 -22.57 -6.25
C GLU A 264 -4.69 -21.62 -6.71
N GLY A 265 -3.75 -22.11 -7.52
CA GLY A 265 -2.63 -21.35 -8.06
C GLY A 265 -1.46 -21.20 -7.09
N TYR A 266 -1.38 -21.97 -6.00
CA TYR A 266 -0.24 -21.92 -5.09
C TYR A 266 0.92 -22.78 -5.60
N PRO A 267 2.14 -22.22 -5.63
CA PRO A 267 3.34 -22.99 -5.95
C PRO A 267 3.78 -23.83 -4.74
N ILE A 268 3.94 -25.13 -4.97
CA ILE A 268 4.76 -26.00 -4.13
C ILE A 268 6.12 -26.07 -4.82
N TYR A 269 7.09 -25.31 -4.32
CA TYR A 269 8.43 -25.25 -4.92
C TYR A 269 9.18 -26.57 -4.82
N ARG A 270 9.97 -26.87 -5.85
CA ARG A 270 10.94 -27.96 -5.86
C ARG A 270 11.88 -27.87 -4.65
N ARG A 271 11.99 -28.99 -3.94
CA ARG A 271 12.85 -29.24 -2.78
C ARG A 271 13.29 -30.69 -2.85
N ARG A 272 14.34 -31.02 -3.59
CA ARG A 272 14.79 -32.41 -3.72
C ARG A 272 15.42 -32.89 -2.42
N ASP A 273 15.25 -34.18 -2.14
CA ASP A 273 16.03 -34.86 -1.11
C ASP A 273 17.34 -35.33 -1.73
N ASP A 274 18.29 -34.40 -1.86
CA ASP A 274 19.57 -34.59 -2.54
C ASP A 274 20.74 -34.76 -1.55
N GLY A 275 20.43 -34.90 -0.26
CA GLY A 275 21.41 -35.04 0.82
C GLY A 275 22.17 -33.76 1.19
N ARG A 276 21.89 -32.61 0.54
CA ARG A 276 22.56 -31.34 0.88
C ARG A 276 22.06 -30.81 2.22
N ILE A 277 23.00 -30.37 3.05
CA ILE A 277 22.73 -29.87 4.39
C ILE A 277 23.53 -28.60 4.68
N VAL A 278 22.96 -27.73 5.51
CA VAL A 278 23.63 -26.60 6.15
C VAL A 278 23.53 -26.80 7.66
N GLU A 279 24.65 -26.70 8.37
CA GLU A 279 24.65 -26.76 9.84
C GLU A 279 24.34 -25.38 10.43
N LYS A 280 23.33 -25.31 11.30
CA LYS A 280 22.96 -24.09 12.02
C LYS A 280 22.59 -24.40 13.46
N ASP A 281 23.25 -23.74 14.41
CA ASP A 281 23.13 -24.01 15.85
C ASP A 281 23.30 -25.51 16.19
N LYS A 282 24.25 -26.19 15.53
CA LYS A 282 24.52 -27.64 15.64
C LYS A 282 23.37 -28.55 15.14
N VAL A 283 22.43 -28.00 14.37
CA VAL A 283 21.35 -28.74 13.72
C VAL A 283 21.61 -28.74 12.21
N ASN A 284 21.57 -29.92 11.60
CA ASN A 284 21.64 -30.05 10.14
C ASN A 284 20.26 -29.75 9.54
N LEU A 285 20.22 -28.75 8.67
CA LEU A 285 19.02 -28.31 7.96
C LEU A 285 19.19 -28.61 6.47
N ASP A 286 18.21 -29.27 5.89
CA ASP A 286 18.18 -29.61 4.46
C ASP A 286 17.27 -28.66 3.65
N ASN A 287 17.02 -29.00 2.38
CA ASN A 287 16.16 -28.25 1.47
C ASN A 287 14.76 -27.95 2.00
N ARG A 288 14.25 -28.66 3.02
CA ARG A 288 12.93 -28.38 3.63
C ARG A 288 12.91 -27.09 4.43
N TYR A 289 14.07 -26.55 4.80
CA TYR A 289 14.22 -25.34 5.61
C TYR A 289 14.56 -24.09 4.80
N VAL A 290 14.78 -24.22 3.49
CA VAL A 290 15.13 -23.09 2.63
C VAL A 290 13.92 -22.18 2.39
N VAL A 291 14.07 -20.89 2.63
CA VAL A 291 13.10 -19.86 2.25
C VAL A 291 13.26 -19.58 0.75
N PRO A 292 12.18 -19.57 -0.07
CA PRO A 292 12.28 -19.34 -1.52
C PRO A 292 13.01 -18.04 -1.88
N TYR A 293 13.89 -18.08 -2.88
CA TYR A 293 14.76 -16.96 -3.22
C TYR A 293 15.06 -16.89 -4.72
N ASN A 294 15.48 -15.72 -5.19
CA ASN A 294 16.18 -15.58 -6.46
C ASN A 294 17.69 -15.56 -6.21
N ARG A 295 18.44 -16.48 -6.85
CA ARG A 295 19.87 -16.70 -6.59
C ARG A 295 20.70 -15.44 -6.78
N ASP A 296 20.52 -14.75 -7.91
CA ASP A 296 21.34 -13.58 -8.25
C ASP A 296 21.07 -12.41 -7.30
N LEU A 297 19.82 -12.21 -6.88
CA LEU A 297 19.48 -11.16 -5.92
C LEU A 297 20.13 -11.41 -4.54
N ILE A 298 20.06 -12.64 -4.00
CA ILE A 298 20.65 -12.91 -2.68
C ILE A 298 22.17 -12.85 -2.71
N VAL A 299 22.81 -13.25 -3.82
CA VAL A 299 24.26 -13.16 -4.00
C VAL A 299 24.68 -11.69 -4.14
N LYS A 300 23.97 -10.90 -4.96
CA LYS A 300 24.28 -9.48 -5.15
C LYS A 300 24.10 -8.66 -3.88
N TYR A 301 22.97 -8.84 -3.20
CA TYR A 301 22.62 -8.02 -2.05
C TYR A 301 23.13 -8.57 -0.73
N GLN A 302 23.61 -9.83 -0.67
CA GLN A 302 24.08 -10.47 0.56
C GLN A 302 23.10 -10.23 1.71
N ALA A 303 21.82 -10.55 1.50
CA ALA A 303 20.75 -10.22 2.42
C ALA A 303 19.59 -11.22 2.31
N HIS A 304 18.76 -11.27 3.34
CA HIS A 304 17.55 -12.08 3.32
C HIS A 304 16.53 -11.49 2.35
N ILE A 305 16.41 -12.08 1.16
CA ILE A 305 15.44 -11.73 0.12
C ILE A 305 14.57 -12.95 -0.19
N ASN A 306 13.36 -12.97 0.36
CA ASN A 306 12.36 -13.99 0.03
C ASN A 306 11.61 -13.59 -1.23
N VAL A 307 11.43 -14.52 -2.16
CA VAL A 307 10.66 -14.31 -3.40
C VAL A 307 9.65 -15.43 -3.53
N GLU A 308 8.37 -15.08 -3.56
CA GLU A 308 7.26 -16.01 -3.76
C GLU A 308 6.47 -15.63 -5.02
N TRP A 309 6.10 -16.63 -5.81
CA TRP A 309 5.06 -16.52 -6.83
C TRP A 309 3.69 -16.37 -6.17
N CYS A 310 2.95 -15.36 -6.61
CA CYS A 310 1.68 -14.93 -6.03
C CYS A 310 0.48 -15.51 -6.77
N ASN A 311 -0.53 -15.93 -6.01
CA ASN A 311 -1.85 -16.25 -6.54
C ASN A 311 -2.86 -15.11 -6.29
N LYS A 312 -3.96 -15.10 -7.05
CA LYS A 312 -4.93 -13.99 -7.06
C LYS A 312 -5.53 -13.69 -5.68
N SER A 313 -5.86 -14.71 -4.89
CA SER A 313 -6.58 -14.57 -3.61
C SER A 313 -5.67 -14.10 -2.46
N ARG A 314 -4.42 -14.60 -2.39
CA ARG A 314 -3.44 -14.19 -1.37
C ARG A 314 -2.93 -12.78 -1.63
N SER A 315 -2.74 -12.39 -2.89
CA SER A 315 -2.31 -11.04 -3.27
C SER A 315 -3.18 -9.92 -2.70
N ILE A 316 -4.52 -10.04 -2.79
CA ILE A 316 -5.43 -9.03 -2.22
C ILE A 316 -5.35 -9.01 -0.70
N LYS A 317 -5.34 -10.18 -0.04
CA LYS A 317 -5.19 -10.27 1.41
C LYS A 317 -3.87 -9.64 1.88
N TYR A 318 -2.80 -9.81 1.12
CA TYR A 318 -1.49 -9.23 1.39
C TYR A 318 -1.48 -7.71 1.23
N LEU A 319 -2.03 -7.19 0.12
CA LEU A 319 -2.23 -5.76 -0.06
C LEU A 319 -2.99 -5.16 1.12
N PHE A 320 -4.10 -5.78 1.52
CA PHE A 320 -4.88 -5.32 2.66
C PHE A 320 -4.06 -5.35 3.95
N LYS A 321 -3.41 -6.50 4.26
CA LYS A 321 -2.66 -6.73 5.49
C LYS A 321 -1.54 -5.72 5.68
N TYR A 322 -0.75 -5.43 4.65
CA TYR A 322 0.46 -4.62 4.79
C TYR A 322 0.24 -3.14 4.52
N ILE A 323 -0.73 -2.75 3.69
CA ILE A 323 -1.10 -1.33 3.53
C ILE A 323 -1.85 -0.82 4.77
N HIS A 324 -2.68 -1.67 5.39
CA HIS A 324 -3.41 -1.32 6.62
C HIS A 324 -2.70 -1.77 7.90
N LYS A 325 -1.49 -2.33 7.84
CA LYS A 325 -0.75 -2.64 9.06
C LYS A 325 -0.58 -1.33 9.82
N GLY A 326 -1.31 -1.22 10.93
CA GLY A 326 -1.24 -0.06 11.82
C GLY A 326 0.18 0.10 12.35
N ASP A 327 0.50 1.30 12.82
CA ASP A 327 1.68 1.48 13.67
C ASP A 327 1.56 0.51 14.86
N ASP A 328 2.68 -0.03 15.33
CA ASP A 328 2.68 -0.88 16.51
C ASP A 328 2.05 -0.09 17.67
N LYS A 329 0.94 -0.60 18.23
CA LYS A 329 0.25 0.06 19.35
C LYS A 329 0.58 -0.64 20.66
N ALA A 330 0.96 0.14 21.67
CA ALA A 330 1.01 -0.36 23.04
C ALA A 330 -0.42 -0.33 23.60
N ILE A 331 -0.93 -1.46 24.12
CA ILE A 331 -2.23 -1.48 24.80
C ILE A 331 -2.03 -0.84 26.18
N ALA A 332 -2.11 0.48 26.25
CA ALA A 332 -2.34 1.21 27.49
C ALA A 332 -3.84 1.49 27.58
N LYS A 333 -4.45 1.23 28.75
CA LYS A 333 -5.87 1.51 29.01
C LYS A 333 -6.05 3.03 29.14
N LEU A 334 -6.03 3.74 28.00
CA LEU A 334 -6.25 5.18 27.94
C LEU A 334 -7.73 5.45 28.19
N THR A 335 -8.04 6.11 29.31
CA THR A 335 -9.37 6.59 29.64
C THR A 335 -9.76 7.74 28.70
N ALA A 336 -10.91 7.58 28.04
CA ALA A 336 -11.64 8.60 27.27
C ALA A 336 -10.83 9.36 26.19
N THR A 337 -10.51 8.68 25.08
CA THR A 337 -10.15 9.38 23.84
C THR A 337 -11.38 10.11 23.30
N ASP A 338 -11.26 11.43 23.09
CA ASP A 338 -12.29 12.20 22.37
C ASP A 338 -12.38 11.68 20.93
N LYS A 339 -13.54 11.11 20.57
CA LYS A 339 -13.79 10.56 19.22
C LYS A 339 -13.81 11.63 18.13
N ASN A 340 -13.81 12.91 18.50
CA ASN A 340 -13.86 14.04 17.57
C ASN A 340 -12.47 14.68 17.30
N ASP A 341 -11.39 14.20 17.94
CA ASP A 341 -10.01 14.65 17.67
C ASP A 341 -9.15 13.52 17.08
N GLU A 342 -9.09 13.46 15.75
CA GLU A 342 -8.29 12.46 15.05
C GLU A 342 -6.77 12.65 15.24
N ILE A 343 -6.31 13.86 15.56
CA ILE A 343 -4.90 14.11 15.89
C ILE A 343 -4.57 13.44 17.22
N GLN A 344 -5.45 13.57 18.21
CA GLN A 344 -5.29 12.88 19.49
C GLN A 344 -5.34 11.35 19.30
N MET A 345 -6.30 10.84 18.53
CA MET A 345 -6.38 9.40 18.21
C MET A 345 -5.16 8.86 17.47
N TYR A 346 -4.52 9.69 16.63
CA TYR A 346 -3.28 9.32 15.93
C TYR A 346 -2.08 9.25 16.88
N LEU A 347 -2.01 10.14 17.87
CA LEU A 347 -0.97 10.16 18.88
C LEU A 347 -1.16 9.06 19.93
N ASP A 348 -2.40 8.75 20.28
CA ASP A 348 -2.75 7.76 21.30
C ASP A 348 -2.18 6.38 20.95
N ALA A 349 -1.38 5.85 21.88
CA ALA A 349 -0.79 4.52 21.85
C ALA A 349 0.19 4.25 20.68
N ARG A 350 0.70 5.27 19.97
CA ARG A 350 1.65 5.05 18.87
C ARG A 350 3.09 4.82 19.36
N TYR A 351 3.69 3.72 18.92
CA TYR A 351 5.12 3.45 19.09
C TYR A 351 5.92 4.07 17.94
N LEU A 352 7.02 4.74 18.26
CA LEU A 352 7.98 5.28 17.28
C LEU A 352 9.37 4.71 17.57
N SER A 353 9.90 3.93 16.64
CA SER A 353 11.27 3.39 16.75
C SER A 353 12.31 4.40 16.24
N ALA A 354 13.57 4.28 16.68
CA ALA A 354 14.66 5.11 16.17
C ALA A 354 14.91 4.91 14.65
N GLY A 355 14.66 3.69 14.15
CA GLY A 355 14.67 3.37 12.72
C GLY A 355 13.59 4.15 11.97
N GLU A 356 12.34 4.11 12.44
CA GLU A 356 11.26 4.89 11.82
C GLU A 356 11.50 6.40 11.92
N ALA A 357 11.95 6.87 13.09
CA ALA A 357 12.23 8.27 13.35
C ALA A 357 13.27 8.83 12.37
N SER A 358 14.40 8.14 12.19
CA SER A 358 15.43 8.55 11.22
C SER A 358 14.95 8.47 9.77
N TRP A 359 14.14 7.46 9.40
CA TRP A 359 13.52 7.36 8.08
C TRP A 359 12.64 8.58 7.77
N ARG A 360 11.80 8.97 8.73
CA ARG A 360 10.93 10.15 8.64
C ARG A 360 11.74 11.46 8.60
N ILE A 361 12.81 11.58 9.39
CA ILE A 361 13.69 12.75 9.39
C ILE A 361 14.36 12.95 8.03
N PHE A 362 14.79 11.87 7.36
CA PHE A 362 15.34 11.97 6.00
C PHE A 362 14.29 12.23 4.92
N GLY A 363 13.00 12.19 5.24
CA GLY A 363 11.92 12.38 4.27
C GLY A 363 11.74 11.20 3.32
N PHE A 364 12.23 10.01 3.68
CA PHE A 364 12.05 8.81 2.85
C PHE A 364 10.60 8.34 2.86
N GLU A 365 10.09 7.92 1.71
CA GLU A 365 8.71 7.45 1.57
C GLU A 365 8.53 6.06 2.21
N LEU A 366 7.48 5.88 3.00
CA LEU A 366 7.13 4.57 3.59
C LEU A 366 6.43 3.65 2.59
N GLN A 367 5.80 4.21 1.57
CA GLN A 367 5.01 3.49 0.59
C GLN A 367 5.29 4.04 -0.79
N HIS A 368 5.47 3.14 -1.74
CA HIS A 368 5.74 3.46 -3.13
C HIS A 368 4.76 2.75 -4.04
N ARG A 369 4.42 3.41 -5.13
CA ARG A 369 3.58 2.84 -6.18
C ARG A 369 3.98 3.39 -7.54
N GLU A 370 4.10 2.48 -8.48
CA GLU A 370 4.28 2.78 -9.89
C GLU A 370 3.38 1.84 -10.70
N PRO A 371 2.57 2.34 -11.66
CA PRO A 371 2.44 3.74 -12.08
C PRO A 371 1.82 4.65 -11.02
N SER A 372 1.98 5.96 -11.19
CA SER A 372 1.33 6.92 -10.28
C SER A 372 -0.20 6.91 -10.49
N VAL A 373 -0.95 7.04 -9.40
CA VAL A 373 -2.43 7.03 -9.44
C VAL A 373 -2.95 8.46 -9.32
N GLN A 374 -3.57 8.96 -10.39
CA GLN A 374 -4.31 10.22 -10.40
C GLN A 374 -5.71 9.97 -9.84
N ARG A 375 -6.03 10.60 -8.72
CA ARG A 375 -7.36 10.50 -8.11
C ARG A 375 -8.29 11.47 -8.83
N LEU A 376 -9.41 10.94 -9.29
CA LEU A 376 -10.35 11.60 -10.18
C LEU A 376 -11.67 11.79 -9.43
N GLN A 377 -11.91 13.03 -9.02
CA GLN A 377 -13.17 13.43 -8.42
C GLN A 377 -14.20 13.64 -9.52
N PHE A 378 -15.46 13.34 -9.24
CA PHE A 378 -16.59 13.74 -10.07
C PHE A 378 -17.66 14.32 -9.16
N HIS A 379 -18.52 15.14 -9.75
CA HIS A 379 -19.55 15.88 -9.04
C HIS A 379 -20.66 16.24 -10.03
N LEU A 380 -21.85 16.54 -9.52
CA LEU A 380 -22.91 17.15 -10.32
C LEU A 380 -22.56 18.61 -10.64
N GLU A 381 -23.33 19.22 -11.53
CA GLU A 381 -23.18 20.63 -11.86
C GLU A 381 -23.23 21.48 -10.58
N ASN A 382 -22.26 22.37 -10.41
CA ASN A 382 -22.08 23.21 -9.22
C ASN A 382 -21.84 22.48 -7.89
N GLU A 383 -21.61 21.16 -7.88
CA GLU A 383 -21.27 20.40 -6.66
C GLU A 383 -19.75 20.13 -6.52
N GLN A 384 -18.89 20.89 -7.21
CA GLN A 384 -17.44 20.77 -7.00
C GLN A 384 -17.07 21.13 -5.57
N MET A 385 -16.15 20.36 -4.97
CA MET A 385 -15.59 20.74 -3.68
C MET A 385 -14.64 21.93 -3.81
N VAL A 386 -14.87 22.95 -2.99
CA VAL A 386 -14.01 24.13 -2.89
C VAL A 386 -13.33 24.15 -1.53
N VAL A 387 -12.01 24.34 -1.54
CA VAL A 387 -11.22 24.54 -0.33
C VAL A 387 -10.97 26.03 -0.12
N PHE A 388 -11.31 26.54 1.06
CA PHE A 388 -11.11 27.94 1.42
C PHE A 388 -10.82 28.09 2.93
N PRO A 389 -10.02 29.10 3.34
CA PRO A 389 -9.82 29.44 4.75
C PRO A 389 -11.06 30.05 5.44
N ASP A 390 -11.22 29.83 6.74
CA ASP A 390 -12.28 30.42 7.61
C ASP A 390 -12.40 31.95 7.53
N SER A 391 -11.28 32.65 7.31
CA SER A 391 -11.24 34.11 7.23
C SER A 391 -11.61 34.66 5.85
N SER A 392 -12.00 33.79 4.91
CA SER A 392 -12.34 34.18 3.56
C SER A 392 -13.77 34.72 3.50
N ASP A 393 -13.90 35.83 2.79
CA ASP A 393 -15.18 36.38 2.39
C ASP A 393 -15.84 35.47 1.35
N LEU A 394 -17.12 35.15 1.55
CA LEU A 394 -17.89 34.23 0.70
C LEU A 394 -17.99 34.73 -0.75
N GLU A 395 -18.20 36.02 -1.00
CA GLU A 395 -18.24 36.57 -2.36
C GLU A 395 -16.89 36.38 -3.07
N LYS A 396 -15.77 36.65 -2.36
CA LYS A 396 -14.42 36.44 -2.93
C LYS A 396 -14.12 34.98 -3.23
N ILE A 397 -14.80 34.03 -2.58
CA ILE A 397 -14.71 32.61 -2.92
C ILE A 397 -15.56 32.33 -4.15
N VAL A 398 -16.86 32.64 -4.11
CA VAL A 398 -17.84 32.30 -5.17
C VAL A 398 -17.44 32.88 -6.52
N TYR A 399 -16.94 34.12 -6.56
CA TYR A 399 -16.53 34.79 -7.80
C TYR A 399 -15.04 34.63 -8.13
N ARG A 400 -14.35 33.69 -7.49
CA ARG A 400 -12.94 33.43 -7.78
C ARG A 400 -12.78 32.92 -9.23
N PRO A 401 -11.95 33.56 -10.07
CA PRO A 401 -11.73 33.09 -11.43
C PRO A 401 -11.24 31.64 -11.48
N GLY A 402 -11.90 30.81 -12.28
CA GLY A 402 -11.54 29.40 -12.44
C GLY A 402 -11.98 28.51 -11.28
N ILE A 403 -12.88 28.94 -10.40
CA ILE A 403 -13.45 28.10 -9.33
C ILE A 403 -14.29 26.95 -9.87
N GLU A 404 -14.93 27.15 -11.01
CA GLU A 404 -15.70 26.18 -11.78
C GLU A 404 -14.83 25.10 -12.43
N LYS A 405 -13.53 25.40 -12.60
CA LYS A 405 -12.57 24.47 -13.17
C LYS A 405 -12.15 23.42 -12.14
N SER A 406 -12.54 22.18 -12.43
CA SER A 406 -12.18 20.98 -11.71
C SER A 406 -11.51 19.98 -12.66
N ILE A 407 -10.91 18.93 -12.10
CA ILE A 407 -10.34 17.83 -12.90
C ILE A 407 -11.40 17.25 -13.85
N PHE A 408 -12.67 17.20 -13.41
CA PHE A 408 -13.78 16.63 -14.15
C PHE A 408 -14.31 17.55 -15.24
N THR A 409 -14.56 18.83 -14.93
CA THR A 409 -15.07 19.79 -15.92
C THR A 409 -14.05 20.05 -17.03
N GLU A 410 -12.76 20.12 -16.68
CA GLU A 410 -11.70 20.28 -17.68
C GLU A 410 -11.49 19.00 -18.52
N TRP A 411 -11.77 17.81 -17.99
CA TRP A 411 -11.80 16.59 -18.80
C TRP A 411 -12.91 16.66 -19.86
N MET A 412 -14.10 17.15 -19.52
CA MET A 412 -15.18 17.39 -20.49
C MET A 412 -14.78 18.44 -21.54
N THR A 413 -14.14 19.53 -21.11
CA THR A 413 -13.62 20.57 -22.02
C THR A 413 -12.63 20.00 -23.02
N VAL A 414 -11.69 19.16 -22.57
CA VAL A 414 -10.73 18.52 -23.48
C VAL A 414 -11.42 17.54 -24.43
N ASN A 415 -12.38 16.74 -23.97
CA ASN A 415 -13.18 15.88 -24.85
C ASN A 415 -13.93 16.65 -25.95
N ARG A 416 -14.41 17.86 -25.64
CA ARG A 416 -15.02 18.74 -26.64
C ARG A 416 -14.01 19.18 -27.69
N LEU A 417 -12.80 19.56 -27.28
CA LEU A 417 -11.79 20.17 -28.15
C LEU A 417 -10.93 19.16 -28.93
N HIS A 418 -10.66 17.99 -28.36
CA HIS A 418 -9.69 17.02 -28.87
C HIS A 418 -10.40 15.70 -29.20
N LYS A 419 -10.22 15.21 -30.43
CA LYS A 419 -10.88 13.96 -30.88
C LYS A 419 -10.29 12.72 -30.20
N ASP A 420 -8.97 12.67 -30.06
CA ASP A 420 -8.21 11.60 -29.39
C ASP A 420 -8.50 11.49 -27.89
N ALA A 421 -8.98 12.57 -27.26
CA ALA A 421 -9.44 12.53 -25.88
C ALA A 421 -10.71 11.67 -25.69
N ARG A 422 -11.54 11.54 -26.74
CA ARG A 422 -12.83 10.84 -26.72
C ARG A 422 -12.69 9.31 -26.73
N ASP A 423 -11.50 8.83 -27.09
CA ASP A 423 -11.17 7.40 -27.13
C ASP A 423 -10.81 6.85 -25.74
N LEU A 424 -10.80 7.70 -24.70
CA LEU A 424 -10.39 7.35 -23.34
C LEU A 424 -11.55 7.55 -22.37
N THR A 425 -11.83 6.54 -21.55
CA THR A 425 -12.71 6.73 -20.39
C THR A 425 -12.08 7.72 -19.40
N TYR A 426 -12.89 8.25 -18.48
CA TYR A 426 -12.38 9.18 -17.46
C TYR A 426 -11.24 8.54 -16.62
N ALA A 427 -11.37 7.25 -16.28
CA ALA A 427 -10.36 6.50 -15.53
C ALA A 427 -9.07 6.24 -16.35
N GLU A 428 -9.17 6.09 -17.67
CA GLU A 428 -8.01 5.89 -18.55
C GLU A 428 -7.33 7.20 -18.93
N PHE A 429 -8.02 8.34 -18.79
CA PHE A 429 -7.52 9.63 -19.21
C PHE A 429 -6.10 9.97 -18.74
N PRO A 430 -5.73 9.70 -17.47
CA PRO A 430 -4.38 9.98 -16.97
C PRO A 430 -3.26 9.19 -17.67
N THR A 431 -3.59 8.14 -18.42
CA THR A 431 -2.61 7.35 -19.19
C THR A 431 -2.04 8.13 -20.37
N LYS A 432 -2.81 9.05 -20.95
CA LYS A 432 -2.41 9.88 -22.10
C LYS A 432 -2.38 11.37 -21.81
N TRP A 433 -3.05 11.83 -20.75
CA TRP A 433 -3.11 13.23 -20.35
C TRP A 433 -2.58 13.41 -18.92
N ALA A 434 -2.02 14.58 -18.64
CA ALA A 434 -1.48 14.95 -17.33
C ALA A 434 -2.22 16.19 -16.80
N TRP A 435 -2.65 16.12 -15.54
CA TRP A 435 -3.32 17.21 -14.86
C TRP A 435 -2.28 18.22 -14.34
N HIS A 436 -2.43 19.47 -14.72
CA HIS A 436 -1.62 20.59 -14.28
C HIS A 436 -2.42 21.39 -13.24
N ALA A 437 -2.24 21.06 -11.96
CA ALA A 437 -3.08 21.59 -10.88
C ALA A 437 -2.98 23.11 -10.67
N LYS A 438 -1.84 23.73 -11.00
CA LYS A 438 -1.64 25.17 -10.87
C LYS A 438 -2.40 25.94 -11.94
N GLU A 439 -2.34 25.45 -13.18
CA GLU A 439 -3.01 26.04 -14.35
C GLU A 439 -4.46 25.57 -14.49
N LYS A 440 -4.85 24.53 -13.73
CA LYS A 440 -6.14 23.84 -13.80
C LYS A 440 -6.49 23.40 -15.22
N GLU A 441 -5.59 22.65 -15.85
CA GLU A 441 -5.82 22.12 -17.20
C GLU A 441 -5.21 20.74 -17.42
N TRP A 442 -5.71 20.05 -18.43
CA TRP A 442 -5.15 18.79 -18.93
C TRP A 442 -4.25 19.06 -20.12
N ARG A 443 -3.03 18.51 -20.09
CA ARG A 443 -2.10 18.55 -21.23
C ARG A 443 -1.79 17.14 -21.72
N PRO A 444 -1.54 16.92 -23.02
CA PRO A 444 -1.04 15.64 -23.50
C PRO A 444 0.23 15.26 -22.75
N ARG A 445 0.28 14.04 -22.22
CA ARG A 445 1.39 13.55 -21.41
C ARG A 445 2.63 13.43 -22.28
N ARG A 446 3.71 14.09 -21.84
CA ARG A 446 5.03 14.01 -22.48
C ARG A 446 5.97 13.21 -21.58
N GLY A 447 6.60 12.16 -22.12
CA GLY A 447 7.57 11.31 -21.41
C GLY A 447 7.06 9.90 -21.07
N GLY A 448 7.96 9.05 -20.55
CA GLY A 448 7.70 7.62 -20.31
C GLY A 448 7.06 7.25 -18.96
N LYS A 449 6.84 8.21 -18.05
CA LYS A 449 6.25 7.95 -16.74
C LYS A 449 4.74 7.72 -16.86
N ARG A 450 4.32 6.47 -16.66
CA ARG A 450 2.92 6.03 -16.70
C ARG A 450 2.15 6.56 -15.50
N SER A 451 0.88 6.88 -15.73
CA SER A 451 -0.09 7.22 -14.68
C SER A 451 -1.45 6.63 -15.03
N ILE A 452 -2.20 6.24 -14.02
CA ILE A 452 -3.55 5.67 -14.17
C ILE A 452 -4.55 6.49 -13.36
N GLY A 453 -5.82 6.48 -13.77
CA GLY A 453 -6.89 7.15 -13.03
C GLY A 453 -7.54 6.25 -12.00
N ARG A 454 -7.93 6.83 -10.86
CA ARG A 454 -8.81 6.21 -9.88
C ARG A 454 -9.96 7.16 -9.58
N ILE A 455 -11.16 6.75 -9.97
CA ILE A 455 -12.39 7.47 -9.65
C ILE A 455 -12.71 7.24 -8.16
N TYR A 456 -13.14 8.29 -7.46
CA TYR A 456 -13.61 8.14 -6.08
C TYR A 456 -14.84 7.21 -6.03
N TYR A 457 -14.93 6.38 -5.00
CA TYR A 457 -16.13 5.56 -4.79
C TYR A 457 -17.27 6.47 -4.29
N ALA A 458 -18.38 6.51 -5.03
CA ALA A 458 -19.63 7.04 -4.51
C ALA A 458 -20.30 5.95 -3.67
N HIS A 459 -20.52 6.22 -2.39
CA HIS A 459 -21.17 5.25 -1.52
C HIS A 459 -22.66 5.14 -1.91
N PRO A 460 -23.23 3.94 -2.04
CA PRO A 460 -24.65 3.79 -2.39
C PRO A 460 -25.59 4.50 -1.41
N ALA A 461 -25.19 4.63 -0.14
CA ALA A 461 -25.91 5.40 0.88
C ALA A 461 -25.67 6.92 0.83
N SER A 462 -24.93 7.45 -0.15
CA SER A 462 -24.72 8.91 -0.33
C SER A 462 -25.98 9.67 -0.79
N GLY A 463 -27.18 9.11 -0.58
CA GLY A 463 -28.48 9.67 -0.97
C GLY A 463 -28.79 9.54 -2.47
N ASP A 464 -29.71 10.38 -2.96
CA ASP A 464 -30.28 10.47 -4.32
C ASP A 464 -29.29 10.57 -5.50
N ARG A 465 -27.99 10.43 -5.23
CA ARG A 465 -26.87 10.58 -6.18
C ARG A 465 -26.61 9.33 -7.02
N THR A 466 -27.19 8.18 -6.68
CA THR A 466 -27.07 6.94 -7.45
C THR A 466 -28.46 6.49 -7.87
N SER A 467 -28.82 6.73 -9.13
CA SER A 467 -30.11 6.31 -9.70
C SER A 467 -30.01 4.98 -10.46
N LEU A 468 -28.79 4.55 -10.80
CA LEU A 468 -28.51 3.38 -11.62
C LEU A 468 -27.16 2.75 -11.26
N ILE A 469 -27.15 1.44 -11.02
CA ILE A 469 -25.94 0.61 -10.95
C ILE A 469 -25.82 -0.14 -12.28
N ILE A 470 -24.68 -0.03 -12.96
CA ILE A 470 -24.37 -0.87 -14.13
C ILE A 470 -23.44 -1.99 -13.67
N TRP A 471 -23.93 -3.22 -13.70
CA TRP A 471 -23.16 -4.42 -13.37
C TRP A 471 -22.78 -5.14 -14.67
N ASP A 472 -21.58 -4.87 -15.16
CA ASP A 472 -21.01 -5.56 -16.32
C ASP A 472 -20.53 -6.98 -15.97
N GLU A 473 -20.64 -7.92 -16.91
CA GLU A 473 -20.40 -9.35 -16.74
C GLU A 473 -21.23 -10.05 -15.64
N ALA A 474 -22.39 -9.49 -15.28
CA ALA A 474 -23.26 -10.10 -14.27
C ALA A 474 -23.54 -11.59 -14.54
N PRO A 475 -23.86 -12.04 -15.78
CA PRO A 475 -24.13 -13.46 -16.06
C PRO A 475 -22.95 -14.42 -15.78
N MET A 476 -21.71 -13.92 -15.70
CA MET A 476 -20.51 -14.72 -15.43
C MET A 476 -20.19 -14.83 -13.93
N THR A 477 -20.98 -14.16 -13.09
CA THR A 477 -20.75 -14.06 -11.65
C THR A 477 -21.54 -15.13 -10.90
N ASN A 478 -20.95 -15.71 -9.84
CA ASN A 478 -21.64 -16.70 -8.99
C ASN A 478 -22.91 -16.11 -8.35
N LYS A 479 -23.99 -16.89 -8.30
CA LYS A 479 -25.28 -16.53 -7.68
C LYS A 479 -25.14 -15.91 -6.28
N HIS A 480 -24.21 -16.39 -5.45
CA HIS A 480 -24.01 -15.87 -4.11
C HIS A 480 -23.56 -14.40 -4.09
N CYS A 481 -22.88 -13.92 -5.14
CA CYS A 481 -22.53 -12.51 -5.26
C CYS A 481 -23.77 -11.65 -5.51
N PHE A 482 -24.77 -12.16 -6.25
CA PHE A 482 -26.05 -11.47 -6.46
C PHE A 482 -26.84 -11.39 -5.16
N GLU A 483 -26.96 -12.50 -4.44
CA GLU A 483 -27.66 -12.57 -3.15
C GLU A 483 -26.99 -11.65 -2.12
N ALA A 484 -25.65 -11.65 -2.06
CA ALA A 484 -24.89 -10.78 -1.17
C ALA A 484 -25.08 -9.30 -1.52
N LEU A 485 -25.05 -8.93 -2.80
CA LEU A 485 -25.26 -7.55 -3.22
C LEU A 485 -26.70 -7.09 -2.93
N ASP A 486 -27.70 -7.90 -3.28
CA ASP A 486 -29.11 -7.65 -3.02
C ASP A 486 -29.36 -7.41 -1.53
N LYS A 487 -28.92 -8.35 -0.68
CA LYS A 487 -29.06 -8.23 0.77
C LYS A 487 -28.35 -6.99 1.33
N SER A 488 -27.13 -6.72 0.86
CA SER A 488 -26.38 -5.54 1.29
C SER A 488 -27.10 -4.25 0.91
N LEU A 489 -27.64 -4.16 -0.30
CA LEU A 489 -28.35 -2.96 -0.75
C LEU A 489 -29.68 -2.77 -0.02
N ARG A 490 -30.43 -3.85 0.26
CA ARG A 490 -31.64 -3.78 1.10
C ARG A 490 -31.32 -3.26 2.50
N ASP A 491 -30.29 -3.81 3.14
CA ASP A 491 -29.89 -3.41 4.50
C ASP A 491 -29.44 -1.94 4.53
N ILE A 492 -28.66 -1.51 3.53
CA ILE A 492 -28.16 -0.14 3.44
C ILE A 492 -29.31 0.85 3.17
N LEU A 493 -30.16 0.57 2.19
CA LEU A 493 -31.21 1.51 1.73
C LEU A 493 -32.42 1.55 2.65
N ARG A 494 -32.58 0.55 3.53
CA ARG A 494 -33.56 0.60 4.62
C ARG A 494 -33.34 1.80 5.54
N SER A 495 -32.10 2.28 5.68
CA SER A 495 -31.82 3.47 6.50
C SER A 495 -32.48 4.75 5.98
N THR A 496 -32.90 4.77 4.71
CA THR A 496 -33.54 5.91 4.03
C THR A 496 -35.00 5.65 3.64
N ASP A 497 -35.36 4.41 3.28
CA ASP A 497 -36.75 4.01 3.00
C ASP A 497 -36.98 2.61 3.59
N ASP A 498 -37.82 2.52 4.63
CA ASP A 498 -38.17 1.26 5.30
C ASP A 498 -38.74 0.21 4.35
N LYS A 499 -39.31 0.61 3.21
CA LYS A 499 -39.85 -0.31 2.19
C LYS A 499 -38.75 -0.98 1.36
N SER A 500 -37.50 -0.55 1.47
CA SER A 500 -36.36 -1.09 0.72
C SER A 500 -36.08 -2.56 1.04
N GLU A 501 -36.38 -3.03 2.26
CA GLU A 501 -36.18 -4.43 2.68
C GLU A 501 -36.88 -5.44 1.74
N ASN A 502 -38.04 -5.04 1.20
CA ASN A 502 -38.88 -5.89 0.36
C ASN A 502 -38.68 -5.65 -1.14
N LYS A 503 -37.79 -4.75 -1.54
CA LYS A 503 -37.51 -4.43 -2.95
C LYS A 503 -36.22 -5.13 -3.40
N PRO A 504 -36.18 -5.73 -4.61
CA PRO A 504 -34.92 -6.18 -5.21
C PRO A 504 -33.89 -5.04 -5.23
N PHE A 505 -32.67 -5.34 -4.80
CA PHE A 505 -31.56 -4.42 -4.60
C PHE A 505 -31.93 -3.17 -3.78
N GLY A 506 -32.84 -3.31 -2.81
CA GLY A 506 -33.31 -2.19 -2.00
C GLY A 506 -34.10 -1.13 -2.78
N GLY A 507 -34.57 -1.45 -4.00
CA GLY A 507 -35.25 -0.52 -4.90
C GLY A 507 -34.31 0.25 -5.83
N MET A 508 -33.01 -0.01 -5.77
CA MET A 508 -32.02 0.55 -6.69
C MET A 508 -32.17 -0.05 -8.08
N THR A 509 -32.16 0.79 -9.12
CA THR A 509 -32.14 0.29 -10.50
C THR A 509 -30.77 -0.33 -10.79
N VAL A 510 -30.74 -1.61 -11.14
CA VAL A 510 -29.51 -2.32 -11.54
C VAL A 510 -29.64 -2.78 -12.98
N ALA A 511 -28.84 -2.20 -13.88
CA ALA A 511 -28.68 -2.66 -15.25
C ALA A 511 -27.56 -3.71 -15.31
N MET A 512 -27.90 -4.94 -15.71
CA MET A 512 -26.96 -6.04 -15.84
C MET A 512 -26.48 -6.13 -17.30
N GLY A 513 -25.17 -5.98 -17.49
CA GLY A 513 -24.49 -6.17 -18.79
C GLY A 513 -23.78 -7.52 -18.85
N GLY A 514 -23.64 -8.07 -20.06
CA GLY A 514 -22.90 -9.30 -20.32
C GLY A 514 -23.42 -10.05 -21.55
N LEU A 515 -22.53 -10.74 -22.28
CA LEU A 515 -22.92 -11.61 -23.39
C LEU A 515 -23.79 -12.74 -22.84
N SER A 516 -25.04 -12.82 -23.32
CA SER A 516 -25.95 -13.91 -23.00
C SER A 516 -25.34 -15.24 -23.46
N LEU A 517 -24.83 -16.03 -22.51
CA LEU A 517 -24.85 -17.48 -22.68
C LEU A 517 -26.31 -17.89 -22.48
N SER A 518 -26.93 -18.30 -23.57
CA SER A 518 -28.25 -18.90 -23.64
C SER A 518 -28.40 -20.01 -22.59
N LYS A 519 -28.97 -19.66 -21.42
CA LYS A 519 -29.70 -20.47 -20.43
C LYS A 519 -29.66 -19.80 -19.07
N LEU A 520 -30.42 -18.72 -18.92
CA LEU A 520 -30.90 -18.25 -17.62
C LEU A 520 -32.38 -17.97 -17.80
N GLU A 521 -33.20 -19.02 -17.72
CA GLU A 521 -34.62 -18.87 -17.45
C GLU A 521 -34.72 -18.38 -16.01
N PHE A 522 -35.01 -17.09 -15.84
CA PHE A 522 -35.50 -16.55 -14.58
C PHE A 522 -36.91 -17.11 -14.38
N ASP A 523 -37.07 -18.09 -13.48
CA ASP A 523 -38.40 -18.49 -13.03
C ASP A 523 -38.86 -17.53 -11.92
N LEU A 524 -39.72 -16.58 -12.30
CA LEU A 524 -40.34 -15.60 -11.39
C LEU A 524 -41.49 -16.21 -10.55
N SER A 525 -41.74 -17.52 -10.60
CA SER A 525 -42.87 -18.16 -9.90
C SER A 525 -42.62 -18.51 -8.42
N TYR A 526 -41.40 -18.33 -7.88
CA TYR A 526 -41.04 -18.86 -6.55
C TYR A 526 -41.42 -17.98 -5.33
N TYR A 527 -42.22 -16.93 -5.48
CA TYR A 527 -42.57 -16.01 -4.37
C TYR A 527 -43.93 -16.22 -3.70
N HIS A 528 -44.61 -17.35 -3.95
CA HIS A 528 -45.82 -17.70 -3.21
C HIS A 528 -45.80 -19.15 -2.70
N HIS A 529 -45.11 -19.37 -1.57
CA HIS A 529 -45.53 -20.22 -0.46
C HIS A 529 -44.31 -20.55 0.41
N PHE A 530 -44.37 -20.19 1.69
CA PHE A 530 -44.33 -21.13 2.82
C PHE A 530 -44.35 -20.30 4.12
N GLN A 531 -45.57 -20.12 4.63
CA GLN A 531 -45.83 -20.11 6.07
C GLN A 531 -45.69 -21.55 6.58
N GLU A 532 -45.28 -21.69 7.85
CA GLU A 532 -45.26 -22.91 8.67
C GLU A 532 -44.24 -23.98 8.24
N TYR A 533 -43.03 -23.93 8.80
CA TYR A 533 -42.58 -24.68 10.00
C TYR A 533 -41.17 -24.24 10.42
#